data_AF-A0A6G3WWQ3-F1
#
_entry.id   AF-A0A6G3WWQ3-F1
#
_cell.length_a   1.000
_cell.length_b   1.000
_cell.length_c   1.000
_cell.angle_alpha   90.00
_cell.angle_beta   90.00
_cell.angle_gamma   90.00
#
_symmetry.space_group_name_H-M   'P 1'
#
loop_
_entity.id
_entity.type
_entity.pdbx_description
1 polymer ?
#
loop_
_entity_poly.entity_id
_entity_poly.type
_entity_poly.pdbx_seq_one_letter_code
_entity_poly.pdbx_strand_id
1 'polypeptide(L)'
;MNTLVDKGLRRELPTREEALAVLATSDDELLDVVAAAGKVRRQWFGRRVKLNYLVNLKSGLCPEDCSYCSQRLGSKAGILKYTWLKPDEASRAAAAGVAGGAK
;
A
#
# COMPACT_ATOMS: atom_id res chain seq x y z
N MET A 1 -22.19 -9.87 1.15
CA MET A 1 -20.75 -10.16 1.37
C MET A 1 -20.39 -11.64 1.54
N ASN A 2 -21.24 -12.50 2.12
CA ASN A 2 -20.87 -13.92 2.38
C ASN A 2 -20.35 -14.69 1.15
N THR A 3 -20.99 -14.52 -0.03
CA THR A 3 -20.53 -15.14 -1.28
C THR A 3 -19.08 -14.80 -1.63
N LEU A 4 -18.65 -13.55 -1.45
CA LEU A 4 -17.28 -13.11 -1.74
C LEU A 4 -16.27 -13.60 -0.71
N VAL A 5 -16.69 -13.69 0.55
CA VAL A 5 -15.88 -14.31 1.61
C VAL A 5 -15.62 -15.77 1.26
N ASP A 6 -16.67 -16.52 0.92
CA ASP A 6 -16.55 -17.94 0.58
C ASP A 6 -15.63 -18.17 -0.63
N LYS A 7 -15.78 -17.35 -1.68
CA LYS A 7 -14.86 -17.35 -2.84
C LYS A 7 -13.42 -17.08 -2.40
N GLY A 8 -13.20 -16.04 -1.60
CA GLY A 8 -11.86 -15.69 -1.08
C GLY A 8 -11.23 -16.80 -0.22
N LEU A 9 -12.04 -17.55 0.54
CA LEU A 9 -11.60 -18.70 1.31
C LEU A 9 -11.30 -19.93 0.44
N ARG A 10 -11.91 -20.03 -0.75
CA ARG A 10 -11.60 -21.06 -1.76
C ARG A 10 -10.54 -20.63 -2.79
N ARG A 11 -10.00 -19.41 -2.68
CA ARG A 11 -9.09 -18.79 -3.66
C ARG A 11 -9.70 -18.63 -5.06
N GLU A 12 -11.00 -18.44 -5.11
CA GLU A 12 -11.74 -18.11 -6.32
C GLU A 12 -11.72 -16.60 -6.54
N LEU A 13 -11.59 -16.17 -7.79
CA LEU A 13 -11.63 -14.76 -8.15
C LEU A 13 -13.08 -14.25 -8.16
N PRO A 14 -13.32 -13.01 -7.70
CA PRO A 14 -14.61 -12.36 -7.92
C PRO A 14 -14.80 -12.02 -9.40
N THR A 15 -16.05 -11.97 -9.86
CA THR A 15 -16.36 -11.38 -11.17
C THR A 15 -16.22 -9.87 -11.12
N ARG A 16 -16.24 -9.22 -12.29
CA ARG A 16 -16.19 -7.75 -12.38
C ARG A 16 -17.38 -7.11 -11.68
N GLU A 17 -18.57 -7.67 -11.87
CA GLU A 17 -19.83 -7.19 -11.27
C GLU A 17 -19.78 -7.32 -9.75
N GLU A 18 -19.28 -8.43 -9.24
CA GLU A 18 -19.10 -8.64 -7.80
C GLU A 18 -18.08 -7.65 -7.20
N ALA A 19 -16.98 -7.38 -7.89
CA ALA A 19 -16.01 -6.39 -7.46
C ALA A 19 -16.59 -4.97 -7.45
N LEU A 20 -17.38 -4.61 -8.47
CA LEU A 20 -18.07 -3.32 -8.52
C LEU A 20 -19.13 -3.17 -7.42
N ALA A 21 -19.83 -4.25 -7.07
CA ALA A 21 -20.82 -4.24 -6.00
C ALA A 21 -20.18 -3.89 -4.63
N VAL A 22 -18.93 -4.31 -4.39
CA VAL A 22 -18.18 -3.90 -3.19
C VAL A 22 -17.93 -2.39 -3.17
N LEU A 23 -17.56 -1.81 -4.33
CA LEU A 23 -17.33 -0.36 -4.44
C LEU A 23 -18.62 0.47 -4.33
N ALA A 24 -19.77 -0.13 -4.65
CA ALA A 24 -21.08 0.51 -4.56
C ALA A 24 -21.79 0.30 -3.21
N THR A 25 -21.10 -0.32 -2.23
CA THR A 25 -21.65 -0.55 -0.89
C THR A 25 -21.84 0.79 -0.16
N SER A 26 -22.92 0.93 0.61
CA SER A 26 -23.23 2.16 1.34
C SER A 26 -22.31 2.36 2.55
N ASP A 27 -22.21 3.59 3.06
CA ASP A 27 -21.40 3.89 4.26
C ASP A 27 -21.89 3.13 5.50
N ASP A 28 -23.20 2.88 5.63
CA ASP A 28 -23.80 2.11 6.71
C ASP A 28 -23.30 0.65 6.74
N GLU A 29 -22.92 0.12 5.58
CA GLU A 29 -22.44 -1.26 5.41
C GLU A 29 -20.90 -1.36 5.42
N LEU A 30 -20.17 -0.24 5.56
CA LEU A 30 -18.70 -0.20 5.47
C LEU A 30 -18.04 -1.16 6.47
N LEU A 31 -18.53 -1.20 7.71
CA LEU A 31 -17.95 -2.05 8.74
C LEU A 31 -18.14 -3.55 8.43
N ASP A 32 -19.23 -3.93 7.75
CA ASP A 32 -19.47 -5.30 7.32
C ASP A 32 -18.50 -5.71 6.19
N VAL A 33 -18.18 -4.79 5.28
CA VAL A 33 -17.15 -5.00 4.24
C VAL A 33 -15.78 -5.21 4.87
N VAL A 34 -15.40 -4.36 5.83
CA VAL A 34 -14.13 -4.48 6.58
C VAL A 34 -14.08 -5.81 7.34
N ALA A 35 -15.18 -6.21 8.00
CA ALA A 35 -15.26 -7.46 8.73
C ALA A 35 -15.14 -8.68 7.79
N ALA A 36 -15.78 -8.63 6.61
CA ALA A 36 -15.70 -9.65 5.57
C ALA A 36 -14.26 -9.83 5.05
N ALA A 37 -13.58 -8.74 4.68
CA ALA A 37 -12.17 -8.77 4.27
C ALA A 37 -11.27 -9.32 5.39
N GLY A 38 -11.58 -8.96 6.64
CA GLY A 38 -10.88 -9.46 7.83
C GLY A 38 -10.96 -10.98 7.99
N LYS A 39 -12.08 -11.62 7.64
CA LYS A 39 -12.23 -13.10 7.66
C LYS A 39 -11.25 -13.76 6.70
N VAL A 40 -11.24 -13.32 5.43
CA VAL A 40 -10.35 -13.84 4.39
C VAL A 40 -8.87 -13.60 4.74
N ARG A 41 -8.53 -12.38 5.20
CA ARG A 41 -7.15 -12.04 5.61
C ARG A 41 -6.66 -12.90 6.77
N ARG A 42 -7.50 -13.16 7.78
CA ARG A 42 -7.11 -14.00 8.92
C ARG A 42 -6.90 -15.46 8.53
N GLN A 43 -7.69 -16.01 7.61
CA GLN A 43 -7.49 -17.37 7.13
C GLN A 43 -6.11 -17.55 6.50
N TRP A 44 -5.71 -16.63 5.61
CA TRP A 44 -4.48 -16.80 4.82
C TRP A 44 -3.22 -16.22 5.47
N PHE A 45 -3.35 -15.15 6.25
CA PHE A 45 -2.21 -14.43 6.82
C PHE A 45 -2.20 -14.44 8.36
N GLY A 46 -3.25 -14.95 8.99
CA GLY A 46 -3.41 -14.88 10.44
C GLY A 46 -3.46 -13.43 10.91
N ARG A 47 -2.79 -13.18 12.04
CA ARG A 47 -2.63 -11.83 12.59
C ARG A 47 -1.28 -11.20 12.25
N ARG A 48 -0.48 -11.85 11.39
CA ARG A 48 0.88 -11.38 11.04
C ARG A 48 0.81 -10.08 10.23
N VAL A 49 1.79 -9.21 10.47
CA VAL A 49 2.01 -7.98 9.72
C VAL A 49 3.45 -8.02 9.20
N LYS A 50 3.64 -7.74 7.91
CA LYS A 50 4.97 -7.59 7.32
C LYS A 50 5.37 -6.11 7.36
N LEU A 51 6.49 -5.81 8.01
CA LEU A 51 7.07 -4.49 8.02
C LEU A 51 7.96 -4.33 6.78
N ASN A 52 7.64 -3.36 5.92
CA ASN A 52 8.48 -2.97 4.80
C ASN A 52 9.04 -1.57 5.07
N TYR A 53 10.36 -1.42 5.01
CA TYR A 53 11.05 -0.14 5.18
C TYR A 53 11.47 0.38 3.81
N LEU A 54 10.91 1.53 3.42
CA LEU A 54 11.16 2.13 2.11
C LEU A 54 12.18 3.26 2.23
N VAL A 55 13.28 3.15 1.49
CA VAL A 55 14.29 4.20 1.39
C VAL A 55 14.01 5.03 0.14
N ASN A 56 13.69 6.31 0.33
CA ASN A 56 13.57 7.23 -0.79
C ASN A 56 14.97 7.63 -1.29
N LEU A 57 15.37 7.12 -2.45
CA LEU A 57 16.73 7.33 -2.97
C LEU A 57 16.93 8.68 -3.64
N LYS A 58 15.85 9.34 -4.09
CA LYS A 58 15.87 10.64 -4.78
C LYS A 58 14.53 11.32 -4.57
N SER A 59 14.54 12.61 -4.22
CA SER A 59 13.31 13.32 -3.85
C SER A 59 13.12 14.63 -4.59
N GLY A 60 11.92 14.84 -5.12
CA GLY A 60 11.47 16.12 -5.68
C GLY A 60 12.17 16.56 -6.97
N LEU A 61 12.81 15.61 -7.65
CA LEU A 61 13.54 15.79 -8.91
C LEU A 61 13.05 14.79 -9.97
N CYS A 62 11.75 14.47 -9.93
CA CYS A 62 11.09 13.63 -10.93
C CYS A 62 10.84 14.47 -12.20
N PRO A 63 11.18 13.97 -13.39
CA PRO A 63 10.92 14.70 -14.64
C PRO A 63 9.44 14.65 -15.06
N GLU A 64 8.64 13.76 -14.46
CA GLU A 64 7.24 13.55 -14.80
C GLU A 64 6.33 14.65 -14.25
N ASP A 65 5.25 14.97 -14.96
CA ASP A 65 4.23 15.95 -14.55
C ASP A 65 2.92 15.31 -14.07
N CYS A 66 3.03 14.34 -13.15
CA CYS A 66 1.85 13.71 -12.57
C CYS A 66 1.11 14.69 -11.64
N SER A 67 -0.10 15.13 -12.01
CA SER A 67 -0.85 16.20 -11.33
C SER A 67 -1.08 16.02 -9.83
N TYR A 68 -1.16 14.76 -9.37
CA TYR A 68 -1.35 14.40 -7.96
C TYR A 68 -0.04 14.30 -7.15
N CYS A 69 1.12 14.32 -7.80
CA CYS A 69 2.40 13.99 -7.16
C CYS A 69 3.12 15.25 -6.67
N SER A 70 3.47 15.29 -5.38
CA SER A 70 4.26 16.39 -4.80
C SER A 70 5.69 16.48 -5.34
N GLN A 71 6.20 15.41 -5.97
CA GLN A 71 7.54 15.35 -6.55
C GLN A 71 7.60 15.68 -8.04
N ARG A 72 6.45 15.99 -8.67
CA ARG A 72 6.34 16.26 -10.11
C ARG A 72 7.17 17.47 -10.55
N LEU A 73 7.42 17.56 -11.86
CA LEU A 73 8.07 18.69 -12.49
C LEU A 73 7.34 20.01 -12.15
N GLY A 74 8.09 21.00 -11.66
CA GLY A 74 7.53 22.31 -11.30
C GLY A 74 6.67 22.33 -10.02
N SER A 75 6.64 21.24 -9.24
CA SER A 75 5.93 21.21 -7.96
C SER A 75 6.46 22.26 -6.97
N LYS A 76 5.52 23.00 -6.38
CA LYS A 76 5.75 23.97 -5.28
C LYS A 76 5.51 23.36 -3.89
N ALA A 77 5.25 22.06 -3.80
CA ALA A 77 5.05 21.39 -2.52
C ALA A 77 6.31 21.50 -1.65
N GLY A 78 6.12 21.74 -0.35
CA GLY A 78 7.20 21.85 0.65
C GLY A 78 7.79 20.49 1.02
N ILE A 79 8.41 19.82 0.06
CA ILE A 79 9.10 18.54 0.26
C ILE A 79 10.62 18.73 0.28
N LEU A 80 11.32 17.84 0.97
CA LEU A 80 12.78 17.79 0.91
C LEU A 80 13.20 17.44 -0.52
N LYS A 81 14.09 18.25 -1.11
CA LYS A 81 14.61 18.05 -2.47
C LYS A 81 16.07 17.65 -2.40
N TYR A 82 16.41 16.50 -2.97
CA TYR A 82 17.77 15.98 -3.04
C TYR A 82 17.92 15.04 -4.22
N THR A 83 19.14 14.98 -4.74
CA THR A 83 19.52 14.03 -5.80
C THR A 83 19.68 12.63 -5.23
N TRP A 84 20.22 11.70 -6.00
CA TRP A 84 20.54 10.35 -5.55
C TRP A 84 21.36 10.36 -4.26
N LEU A 85 20.89 9.60 -3.27
CA LEU A 85 21.68 9.27 -2.10
C LEU A 85 22.99 8.60 -2.54
N LYS A 86 24.07 8.88 -1.81
CA LYS A 86 25.32 8.15 -2.03
C LYS A 86 25.14 6.68 -1.61
N PRO A 87 25.91 5.74 -2.20
CA PRO A 87 25.78 4.32 -1.87
C PRO A 87 25.92 4.00 -0.37
N ASP A 88 26.79 4.72 0.35
CA ASP A 88 26.98 4.57 1.80
C ASP A 88 25.78 5.09 2.60
N GLU A 89 25.17 6.20 2.19
CA GLU A 89 23.93 6.74 2.79
C GLU A 89 22.75 5.78 2.60
N ALA A 90 22.57 5.26 1.38
CA ALA A 90 21.54 4.29 1.08
C ALA A 90 21.73 3.00 1.90
N SER A 91 22.97 2.51 2.00
CA SER A 91 23.31 1.33 2.79
C SER A 91 23.05 1.53 4.28
N ARG A 92 23.40 2.70 4.83
CA ARG A 92 23.11 3.04 6.23
C ARG A 92 21.60 3.11 6.51
N ALA A 93 20.83 3.73 5.62
CA ALA A 93 19.37 3.80 5.75
C ALA A 93 18.74 2.40 5.71
N ALA A 94 19.17 1.55 4.78
CA ALA A 94 18.70 0.17 4.69
C ALA A 94 19.04 -0.62 5.96
N ALA A 95 20.28 -0.50 6.46
CA ALA A 95 20.71 -1.15 7.70
C ALA A 95 19.88 -0.71 8.92
N ALA A 96 19.53 0.58 9.01
CA ALA A 96 18.63 1.08 10.05
C ALA A 96 17.24 0.44 9.96
N GLY A 97 16.70 0.25 8.76
CA GLY A 97 15.44 -0.46 8.54
C GLY A 97 15.49 -1.91 9.01
N VAL A 98 16.57 -2.64 8.69
CA VAL A 98 16.79 -4.03 9.13
C VAL A 98 16.91 -4.10 10.66
N ALA A 99 17.68 -3.20 11.27
CA ALA A 99 17.80 -3.11 12.72
C ALA A 99 16.45 -2.79 13.40
N GLY A 100 15.58 -2.04 12.72
CA GLY A 100 14.21 -1.76 13.11
C GLY A 100 13.21 -2.91 12.89
N GLY A 101 13.68 -4.07 12.39
CA GLY A 101 12.86 -5.27 12.23
C GLY A 101 12.21 -5.44 10.84
N ALA A 102 12.59 -4.64 9.85
CA ALA A 102 12.18 -4.87 8.47
C ALA A 102 12.88 -6.11 7.89
N LYS A 103 12.12 -7.02 7.29
CA LYS A 103 12.60 -8.26 6.66
C LYS A 103 11.64 -8.77 5.58
#